data_AF-A0A7Y2HUY2-F1
#
_entry.id   AF-A0A7Y2HUY2-F1
#
_cell.length_a   1.000
_cell.length_b   1.000
_cell.length_c   1.000
_cell.angle_alpha   90.00
_cell.angle_beta   90.00
_cell.angle_gamma   90.00
#
_symmetry.space_group_name_H-M   'P 1'
#
loop_
_entity.id
_entity.type
_entity.pdbx_description
1 polymer ?
#
loop_
_entity_poly.entity_id
_entity_poly.type
_entity_poly.pdbx_seq_one_letter_code
_entity_poly.pdbx_strand_id
1 'polypeptide(L)'
;MPDPGEITAPSDGVTVTTIVDNGDPMNRLDLVYVGDGYQAHELDLYATHVLGGMNGLFDEEPFRTYQTLFNVHRVDVISNESGVDHDPTFGIMRDTALDMGFFCSGIARLLCVNVGDALSYAASAPDVDQVFAVANSTTYGGAGYSGSDLATFSGGNGLARDVAIHELGHSLGNLADEYDYNDGATYTGSEPSASNVSTLTSDAMATAKAKWHRWLGESDPGFDGLVSTYEGAMYHEFGLYRPTGNSMMRSLNRPFNLPSAEALITEIYRVVDPIDDATDAGVTLLGEETVFVQPVTPVDHTLDVQWFIDGDPIADATGHEIDLATVPLTDGTHTLKVVVVDNTPLVRDPAVRAMLMTSTRSWTVTVASGTLGDLDGDGSVGFGDLLMLLSAWGDCPASCPADLDGSGDVGFADLLLLLTNWS
;
A
#
# COMPACT_ATOMS: atom_id res chain seq x y z
N MET A 1 24.89 8.47 -17.82
CA MET A 1 25.15 7.53 -16.70
C MET A 1 25.92 8.26 -15.62
N PRO A 2 25.26 8.64 -14.52
CA PRO A 2 25.93 9.00 -13.27
C PRO A 2 25.53 8.06 -12.11
N ASP A 3 26.37 8.14 -11.09
CA ASP A 3 26.58 7.36 -9.85
C ASP A 3 25.38 7.35 -8.87
N PRO A 4 25.06 6.22 -8.19
CA PRO A 4 24.14 6.21 -7.05
C PRO A 4 24.85 6.73 -5.79
N GLY A 5 24.40 7.90 -5.32
CA GLY A 5 24.86 8.51 -4.09
C GLY A 5 24.53 7.66 -2.87
N GLU A 6 25.58 7.29 -2.15
CA GLU A 6 25.64 6.66 -0.84
C GLU A 6 24.77 7.43 0.18
N ILE A 7 23.68 6.81 0.61
CA ILE A 7 22.92 7.26 1.79
C ILE A 7 23.54 6.57 3.02
N THR A 8 23.84 7.38 4.02
CA THR A 8 24.69 7.10 5.18
C THR A 8 24.23 5.92 6.04
N ALA A 9 25.17 5.05 6.41
CA ALA A 9 25.00 3.78 7.14
C ALA A 9 24.45 3.90 8.59
N PRO A 10 23.74 2.86 9.09
CA PRO A 10 23.44 2.68 10.50
C PRO A 10 24.69 2.22 11.29
N SER A 11 24.63 2.34 12.62
CA SER A 11 25.72 2.08 13.58
C SER A 11 26.72 0.99 13.15
N ASP A 12 28.01 1.33 13.13
CA ASP A 12 29.14 0.47 12.72
C ASP A 12 28.90 -1.04 12.93
N GLY A 13 28.48 -1.77 11.89
CA GLY A 13 28.60 -3.23 11.81
C GLY A 13 27.36 -4.07 11.53
N VAL A 14 26.15 -3.50 11.45
CA VAL A 14 24.93 -4.28 11.10
C VAL A 14 24.78 -4.34 9.57
N THR A 15 24.66 -5.56 9.03
CA THR A 15 24.46 -5.76 7.58
C THR A 15 22.97 -5.82 7.26
N VAL A 16 22.54 -5.03 6.27
CA VAL A 16 21.16 -5.03 5.77
C VAL A 16 21.13 -5.50 4.32
N THR A 17 20.21 -6.38 3.99
CA THR A 17 19.97 -6.88 2.63
C THR A 17 18.51 -6.63 2.25
N THR A 18 18.28 -5.83 1.21
CA THR A 18 16.96 -5.77 0.56
C THR A 18 16.76 -7.02 -0.29
N ILE A 19 15.75 -7.81 0.05
CA ILE A 19 15.40 -9.06 -0.64
C ILE A 19 14.41 -8.78 -1.77
N VAL A 20 13.45 -7.88 -1.52
CA VAL A 20 12.44 -7.43 -2.48
C VAL A 20 12.42 -5.91 -2.47
N ASP A 21 12.53 -5.31 -3.66
CA ASP A 21 12.45 -3.88 -3.91
C ASP A 21 11.41 -3.68 -5.01
N ASN A 22 10.22 -3.25 -4.63
CA ASN A 22 9.10 -3.01 -5.52
C ASN A 22 8.82 -1.52 -5.74
N GLY A 23 9.64 -0.61 -5.19
CA GLY A 23 9.47 0.83 -5.35
C GLY A 23 9.84 1.64 -4.11
N ASP A 24 9.47 2.92 -4.14
CA ASP A 24 9.74 3.87 -3.07
C ASP A 24 9.19 3.36 -1.72
N PRO A 25 10.03 3.25 -0.67
CA PRO A 25 9.56 2.85 0.67
C PRO A 25 8.47 3.77 1.21
N MET A 26 8.39 5.03 0.78
CA MET A 26 7.29 5.92 1.17
C MET A 26 5.92 5.49 0.61
N ASN A 27 5.89 4.57 -0.35
CA ASN A 27 4.68 4.05 -0.99
C ASN A 27 4.64 2.51 -1.06
N ARG A 28 5.39 1.84 -0.20
CA ARG A 28 5.40 0.38 -0.05
C ARG A 28 5.33 0.06 1.43
N LEU A 29 4.78 -1.10 1.76
CA LEU A 29 4.82 -1.60 3.13
C LEU A 29 6.15 -2.34 3.32
N ASP A 30 7.02 -1.78 4.16
CA ASP A 30 8.38 -2.28 4.38
C ASP A 30 8.39 -3.35 5.49
N LEU A 31 8.55 -4.62 5.08
CA LEU A 31 8.68 -5.78 5.98
C LEU A 31 10.14 -5.99 6.37
N VAL A 32 10.46 -5.84 7.65
CA VAL A 32 11.83 -5.95 8.15
C VAL A 32 12.00 -7.16 9.05
N TYR A 33 12.84 -8.09 8.62
CA TYR A 33 13.20 -9.26 9.40
C TYR A 33 14.45 -8.97 10.22
N VAL A 34 14.40 -9.29 11.52
CA VAL A 34 15.53 -9.27 12.47
C VAL A 34 15.69 -10.66 13.09
N GLY A 35 16.91 -11.19 13.15
CA GLY A 35 17.16 -12.53 13.70
C GLY A 35 17.56 -12.50 15.17
N ASP A 36 17.19 -13.54 15.94
CA ASP A 36 17.75 -13.77 17.27
C ASP A 36 18.21 -15.22 17.47
N GLY A 37 19.29 -15.38 18.24
CA GLY A 37 19.91 -16.68 18.48
C GLY A 37 20.67 -17.24 17.28
N TYR A 38 21.01 -16.43 16.28
CA TYR A 38 21.90 -16.82 15.18
C TYR A 38 23.30 -16.26 15.41
N GLN A 39 24.29 -17.13 15.51
CA GLN A 39 25.70 -16.74 15.52
C GLN A 39 26.16 -16.34 14.11
N ALA A 40 27.31 -15.68 14.01
CA ALA A 40 27.84 -15.19 12.73
C ALA A 40 27.95 -16.27 11.63
N HIS A 41 28.20 -17.54 12.00
CA HIS A 41 28.30 -18.65 11.06
C HIS A 41 26.95 -19.31 10.72
N GLU A 42 25.86 -18.86 11.34
CA GLU A 42 24.49 -19.33 11.12
C GLU A 42 23.66 -18.32 10.29
N LEU A 43 24.26 -17.22 9.81
CA LEU A 43 23.52 -16.21 9.03
C LEU A 43 22.97 -16.76 7.69
N ASP A 44 23.59 -17.78 7.10
CA ASP A 44 23.01 -18.49 5.95
C ASP A 44 21.73 -19.26 6.33
N LEU A 45 21.66 -19.79 7.55
CA LEU A 45 20.46 -20.43 8.08
C LEU A 45 19.38 -19.39 8.36
N TYR A 46 19.74 -18.26 8.98
CA TYR A 46 18.83 -17.13 9.17
C TYR A 46 18.23 -16.64 7.85
N ALA A 47 19.07 -16.43 6.83
CA ALA A 47 18.63 -16.07 5.49
C ALA A 47 17.61 -17.08 4.91
N THR A 48 17.85 -18.38 5.13
CA THR A 48 16.93 -19.44 4.71
C THR A 48 15.59 -19.35 5.44
N HIS A 49 15.59 -19.10 6.75
CA HIS A 49 14.36 -18.94 7.53
C HIS A 49 13.56 -17.70 7.11
N VAL A 50 14.23 -16.57 6.83
CA VAL A 50 13.59 -15.36 6.32
C VAL A 50 12.92 -15.61 4.97
N LEU A 51 13.63 -16.25 4.03
CA LEU A 51 13.06 -16.61 2.73
C LEU A 51 11.87 -17.57 2.87
N GLY A 52 11.93 -18.52 3.81
CA GLY A 52 10.81 -19.43 4.10
C GLY A 52 9.56 -18.70 4.61
N GLY A 53 9.74 -17.76 5.55
CA GLY A 53 8.65 -16.91 6.06
C GLY A 53 8.06 -16.01 4.97
N MET A 54 8.92 -15.28 4.24
CA MET A 54 8.52 -14.36 3.17
C MET A 54 7.78 -15.07 2.02
N ASN A 55 8.33 -16.17 1.49
CA ASN A 55 7.66 -16.93 0.43
C ASN A 55 6.33 -17.48 0.90
N GLY A 56 6.28 -17.93 2.15
CA GLY A 56 5.05 -18.41 2.75
C GLY A 56 3.96 -17.35 2.85
N LEU A 57 4.35 -16.13 3.23
CA LEU A 57 3.46 -14.97 3.27
C LEU A 57 2.91 -14.64 1.88
N PHE A 58 3.79 -14.47 0.88
CA PHE A 58 3.37 -14.09 -0.48
C PHE A 58 2.70 -15.22 -1.28
N ASP A 59 2.64 -16.44 -0.75
CA ASP A 59 1.80 -17.52 -1.28
C ASP A 59 0.34 -17.44 -0.75
N GLU A 60 0.07 -16.65 0.28
CA GLU A 60 -1.20 -16.61 1.01
C GLU A 60 -2.02 -15.34 0.66
N GLU A 61 -3.34 -15.45 0.55
CA GLU A 61 -4.19 -14.28 0.33
C GLU A 61 -4.43 -13.51 1.65
N PRO A 62 -4.49 -12.16 1.63
CA PRO A 62 -4.46 -11.28 0.45
C PRO A 62 -3.04 -10.90 -0.03
N PHE A 63 -1.99 -11.30 0.70
CA PHE A 63 -0.61 -10.88 0.44
C PHE A 63 -0.12 -11.31 -0.94
N ARG A 64 -0.54 -12.47 -1.44
CA ARG A 64 -0.23 -12.93 -2.80
C ARG A 64 -0.70 -11.94 -3.86
N THR A 65 -1.90 -11.38 -3.71
CA THR A 65 -2.45 -10.39 -4.64
C THR A 65 -1.71 -9.07 -4.56
N TYR A 66 -1.36 -8.63 -3.35
CA TYR A 66 -0.75 -7.31 -3.12
C TYR A 66 0.77 -7.36 -2.95
N GLN A 67 1.45 -8.46 -3.26
CA GLN A 67 2.90 -8.64 -3.00
C GLN A 67 3.79 -7.57 -3.65
N THR A 68 3.33 -6.94 -4.73
CA THR A 68 4.01 -5.81 -5.41
C THR A 68 3.97 -4.52 -4.60
N LEU A 69 3.19 -4.46 -3.53
CA LEU A 69 3.05 -3.30 -2.64
C LEU A 69 3.96 -3.39 -1.41
N PHE A 70 4.86 -4.39 -1.35
CA PHE A 70 5.75 -4.61 -0.22
C PHE A 70 7.21 -4.48 -0.65
N ASN A 71 8.02 -3.87 0.21
CA ASN A 71 9.47 -4.09 0.22
C ASN A 71 9.82 -5.09 1.33
N VAL A 72 10.93 -5.80 1.17
CA VAL A 72 11.39 -6.77 2.18
C VAL A 72 12.86 -6.60 2.46
N HIS A 73 13.18 -6.41 3.73
CA HIS A 73 14.54 -6.24 4.22
C HIS A 73 14.90 -7.30 5.25
N ARG A 74 16.14 -7.76 5.21
CA ARG A 74 16.75 -8.62 6.22
C ARG A 74 17.87 -7.88 6.91
N VAL A 75 17.83 -7.84 8.23
CA VAL A 75 18.86 -7.25 9.07
C VAL A 75 19.62 -8.38 9.78
N ASP A 76 20.90 -8.54 9.46
CA ASP A 76 21.75 -9.59 10.01
C ASP A 76 22.22 -9.22 11.42
N VAL A 77 21.45 -9.64 12.40
CA VAL A 77 21.73 -9.47 13.83
C VAL A 77 22.49 -10.69 14.35
N ILE A 78 23.68 -10.48 14.91
CA ILE A 78 24.55 -11.55 15.43
C ILE A 78 24.35 -11.71 16.93
N SER A 79 23.94 -12.91 17.36
CA SER A 79 23.85 -13.31 18.77
C SER A 79 25.14 -13.98 19.27
N ASN A 80 25.40 -13.88 20.57
CA ASN A 80 26.57 -14.53 21.19
C ASN A 80 26.37 -16.05 21.32
N GLU A 81 25.15 -16.51 21.56
CA GLU A 81 24.78 -17.93 21.64
C GLU A 81 23.76 -18.34 20.57
N SER A 82 23.82 -19.62 20.16
CA SER A 82 22.89 -20.21 19.20
C SER A 82 21.64 -20.73 19.93
N GLY A 83 20.45 -20.37 19.43
CA GLY A 83 19.15 -20.65 20.03
C GLY A 83 18.61 -19.49 20.87
N VAL A 84 17.43 -19.67 21.47
CA VAL A 84 16.74 -18.64 22.29
C VAL A 84 16.41 -19.16 23.69
N ASP A 85 15.98 -18.31 24.62
CA ASP A 85 15.67 -18.74 25.99
C ASP A 85 14.56 -19.79 26.07
N HIS A 86 14.67 -20.65 27.09
CA HIS A 86 13.74 -21.73 27.40
C HIS A 86 13.56 -22.80 26.30
N ASP A 87 14.54 -22.92 25.39
CA ASP A 87 14.54 -23.88 24.27
C ASP A 87 15.79 -24.81 24.30
N PRO A 88 15.70 -26.13 24.06
CA PRO A 88 14.52 -26.96 23.92
C PRO A 88 13.85 -27.31 25.26
N THR A 89 14.33 -26.75 26.36
CA THR A 89 13.81 -27.05 27.69
C THR A 89 13.77 -25.79 28.53
N PHE A 90 12.64 -25.61 29.24
CA PHE A 90 12.44 -24.52 30.17
C PHE A 90 13.58 -24.44 31.20
N GLY A 91 14.18 -23.26 31.33
CA GLY A 91 15.23 -22.96 32.32
C GLY A 91 16.64 -22.88 31.72
N ILE A 92 16.78 -23.17 30.43
CA ILE A 92 17.98 -22.84 29.65
C ILE A 92 17.90 -21.35 29.30
N MET A 93 18.95 -20.60 29.63
CA MET A 93 19.12 -19.19 29.27
C MET A 93 20.28 -19.05 28.28
N ARG A 94 20.17 -18.12 27.34
CA ARG A 94 21.16 -17.82 26.30
C ARG A 94 21.38 -16.32 26.21
N ASP A 95 22.61 -15.93 25.96
CA ASP A 95 22.99 -14.56 25.64
C ASP A 95 22.74 -14.28 24.15
N THR A 96 21.57 -13.72 23.85
CA THR A 96 21.12 -13.40 22.49
C THR A 96 20.89 -11.91 22.31
N ALA A 97 20.87 -11.46 21.05
CA ALA A 97 20.88 -10.04 20.72
C ALA A 97 19.54 -9.34 20.99
N LEU A 98 18.42 -10.07 20.88
CA LEU A 98 17.06 -9.56 21.04
C LEU A 98 16.32 -10.12 22.26
N ASP A 99 17.00 -10.93 23.09
CA ASP A 99 16.44 -11.54 24.32
C ASP A 99 15.13 -12.32 24.04
N MET A 100 15.09 -13.08 22.94
CA MET A 100 13.93 -13.91 22.64
C MET A 100 13.84 -15.10 23.58
N GLY A 101 12.60 -15.49 23.93
CA GLY A 101 12.37 -16.60 24.84
C GLY A 101 10.94 -17.13 24.84
N PHE A 102 10.81 -18.43 25.06
CA PHE A 102 9.53 -19.09 25.26
C PHE A 102 9.00 -18.93 26.70
N PHE A 103 7.79 -19.43 26.96
CA PHE A 103 7.17 -19.45 28.30
C PHE A 103 6.84 -18.08 28.87
N CYS A 104 6.73 -17.05 28.03
CA CYS A 104 6.22 -15.76 28.44
C CYS A 104 4.86 -15.88 29.11
N SER A 105 4.67 -15.15 30.21
CA SER A 105 3.45 -15.21 31.02
C SER A 105 3.05 -16.63 31.46
N GLY A 106 3.99 -17.59 31.46
CA GLY A 106 3.75 -19.00 31.76
C GLY A 106 3.15 -19.81 30.61
N ILE A 107 3.04 -19.25 29.40
CA ILE A 107 2.46 -19.90 28.23
C ILE A 107 3.58 -20.51 27.40
N ALA A 108 3.68 -21.85 27.37
CA ALA A 108 4.82 -22.57 26.79
C ALA A 108 5.18 -22.16 25.35
N ARG A 109 4.19 -21.92 24.49
CA ARG A 109 4.38 -21.56 23.08
C ARG A 109 4.51 -20.06 22.81
N LEU A 110 4.37 -19.22 23.84
CA LEU A 110 4.44 -17.77 23.66
C LEU A 110 5.91 -17.37 23.60
N LEU A 111 6.36 -17.01 22.40
CA LEU A 111 7.73 -16.62 22.08
C LEU A 111 7.84 -15.10 22.07
N CYS A 112 8.39 -14.52 23.13
CA CYS A 112 8.58 -13.07 23.17
C CYS A 112 9.92 -12.64 22.60
N VAL A 113 10.05 -11.33 22.44
CA VAL A 113 11.26 -10.60 22.11
C VAL A 113 11.34 -9.33 22.95
N ASN A 114 12.55 -8.81 23.15
CA ASN A 114 12.72 -7.41 23.54
C ASN A 114 12.35 -6.51 22.35
N VAL A 115 11.16 -5.91 22.43
CA VAL A 115 10.61 -5.04 21.37
C VAL A 115 11.51 -3.85 21.08
N GLY A 116 12.14 -3.25 22.11
CA GLY A 116 13.00 -2.08 21.93
C GLY A 116 14.24 -2.40 21.10
N ASP A 117 14.88 -3.54 21.38
CA ASP A 117 16.06 -3.98 20.65
C ASP A 117 15.68 -4.39 19.21
N ALA A 118 14.59 -5.14 19.04
CA ALA A 118 14.10 -5.54 17.72
C ALA A 118 13.82 -4.33 16.81
N LEU A 119 13.11 -3.32 17.31
CA LEU A 119 12.85 -2.08 16.57
C LEU A 119 14.13 -1.29 16.30
N SER A 120 15.07 -1.26 17.26
CA SER A 120 16.35 -0.57 17.07
C SER A 120 17.19 -1.19 15.95
N TYR A 121 17.21 -2.51 15.83
CA TYR A 121 17.88 -3.18 14.71
C TYR A 121 17.12 -2.98 13.40
N ALA A 122 15.79 -3.11 13.42
CA ALA A 122 14.95 -2.93 12.24
C ALA A 122 15.13 -1.55 11.60
N ALA A 123 15.31 -0.49 12.41
CA ALA A 123 15.58 0.88 11.96
C ALA A 123 16.89 1.06 11.15
N SER A 124 17.68 0.00 10.96
CA SER A 124 18.80 -0.03 10.02
C SER A 124 18.36 -0.20 8.55
N ALA A 125 17.13 -0.66 8.32
CA ALA A 125 16.54 -0.80 6.99
C ALA A 125 16.18 0.57 6.38
N PRO A 126 15.94 0.65 5.06
CA PRO A 126 15.52 1.89 4.40
C PRO A 126 14.26 2.51 5.00
N ASP A 127 13.26 1.68 5.32
CA ASP A 127 12.08 2.03 6.12
C ASP A 127 11.58 0.81 6.90
N VAL A 128 10.62 1.01 7.81
CA VAL A 128 10.08 -0.02 8.70
C VAL A 128 8.60 0.23 8.99
N ASP A 129 7.71 -0.56 8.39
CA ASP A 129 6.28 -0.58 8.75
C ASP A 129 5.91 -1.77 9.62
N GLN A 130 6.57 -2.92 9.41
CA GLN A 130 6.26 -4.15 10.13
C GLN A 130 7.52 -4.99 10.33
N VAL A 131 7.75 -5.41 11.58
CA VAL A 131 8.93 -6.20 11.97
C VAL A 131 8.58 -7.66 12.17
N PHE A 132 9.45 -8.54 11.70
CA PHE A 132 9.45 -9.97 12.03
C PHE A 132 10.72 -10.32 12.81
N ALA A 133 10.58 -10.67 14.08
CA ALA A 133 11.66 -11.24 14.87
C ALA A 133 11.69 -12.77 14.72
N VAL A 134 12.75 -13.28 14.11
CA VAL A 134 12.89 -14.70 13.78
C VAL A 134 13.79 -15.36 14.82
N ALA A 135 13.28 -16.30 15.60
CA ALA A 135 14.09 -17.09 16.53
C ALA A 135 14.81 -18.24 15.82
N ASN A 136 16.08 -18.47 16.14
CA ASN A 136 16.80 -19.70 15.78
C ASN A 136 16.30 -20.88 16.63
N SER A 137 15.11 -21.38 16.33
CA SER A 137 14.51 -22.50 17.08
C SER A 137 13.68 -23.38 16.18
N THR A 138 13.65 -24.67 16.50
CA THR A 138 12.70 -25.63 15.91
C THR A 138 11.43 -25.79 16.75
N THR A 139 11.36 -25.19 17.94
CA THR A 139 10.19 -25.29 18.83
C THR A 139 9.01 -24.51 18.26
N TYR A 140 7.80 -24.99 18.50
CA TYR A 140 6.59 -24.32 18.02
C TYR A 140 6.26 -23.12 18.91
N GLY A 141 6.22 -21.93 18.31
CA GLY A 141 5.72 -20.73 18.96
C GLY A 141 5.99 -19.44 18.20
N GLY A 142 5.26 -18.42 18.61
CA GLY A 142 5.20 -17.08 18.05
C GLY A 142 4.40 -16.15 18.97
N ALA A 143 4.39 -14.87 18.63
CA ALA A 143 3.60 -13.83 19.26
C ALA A 143 3.45 -12.62 18.34
N GLY A 144 2.24 -12.07 18.25
CA GLY A 144 1.96 -10.81 17.58
C GLY A 144 1.79 -9.65 18.56
N TYR A 145 2.39 -8.51 18.24
CA TYR A 145 2.39 -7.28 19.03
C TYR A 145 1.72 -6.16 18.24
N SER A 146 0.39 -6.07 18.28
CA SER A 146 -0.39 -5.04 17.56
C SER A 146 -0.06 -3.60 17.94
N GLY A 147 0.56 -3.37 19.10
CA GLY A 147 0.96 -2.03 19.54
C GLY A 147 2.33 -1.58 19.05
N SER A 148 3.04 -2.42 18.29
CA SER A 148 4.42 -2.15 17.85
C SER A 148 4.71 -2.73 16.47
N ASP A 149 3.67 -3.13 15.72
CA ASP A 149 3.76 -3.71 14.38
C ASP A 149 4.88 -4.76 14.28
N LEU A 150 4.92 -5.67 15.27
CA LEU A 150 5.95 -6.68 15.41
C LEU A 150 5.34 -8.07 15.59
N ALA A 151 5.86 -9.05 14.87
CA ALA A 151 5.54 -10.46 15.02
C ALA A 151 6.80 -11.29 15.29
N THR A 152 6.65 -12.37 16.06
CA THR A 152 7.74 -13.33 16.31
C THR A 152 7.37 -14.70 15.77
N PHE A 153 8.36 -15.46 15.29
CA PHE A 153 8.16 -16.88 14.98
C PHE A 153 9.48 -17.66 15.06
N SER A 154 9.36 -18.97 15.22
CA SER A 154 10.51 -19.88 15.25
C SER A 154 10.89 -20.31 13.84
N GLY A 155 12.00 -19.79 13.33
CA GLY A 155 12.38 -19.95 11.92
C GLY A 155 12.63 -21.39 11.47
N GLY A 156 13.12 -22.24 12.38
CA GLY A 156 13.41 -23.65 12.10
C GLY A 156 12.23 -24.60 12.33
N ASN A 157 11.06 -24.10 12.74
CA ASN A 157 9.89 -24.94 12.97
C ASN A 157 9.21 -25.35 11.66
N GLY A 158 8.68 -26.58 11.57
CA GLY A 158 7.98 -27.05 10.38
C GLY A 158 6.69 -26.30 10.02
N LEU A 159 6.13 -25.53 10.97
CA LEU A 159 4.96 -24.66 10.79
C LEU A 159 5.34 -23.16 10.82
N ALA A 160 6.63 -22.82 10.72
CA ALA A 160 7.13 -21.44 10.82
C ALA A 160 6.38 -20.46 9.91
N ARG A 161 6.10 -20.87 8.67
CA ARG A 161 5.31 -20.10 7.69
C ARG A 161 3.95 -19.70 8.27
N ASP A 162 3.15 -20.68 8.68
CA ASP A 162 1.78 -20.43 9.13
C ASP A 162 1.77 -19.62 10.42
N VAL A 163 2.73 -19.88 11.33
CA VAL A 163 2.90 -19.08 12.55
C VAL A 163 3.22 -17.63 12.18
N ALA A 164 4.18 -17.38 11.29
CA ALA A 164 4.53 -16.01 10.88
C ALA A 164 3.30 -15.27 10.30
N ILE A 165 2.50 -15.92 9.46
CA ILE A 165 1.29 -15.33 8.88
C ILE A 165 0.22 -15.07 9.95
N HIS A 166 0.03 -16.01 10.88
CA HIS A 166 -0.91 -15.85 11.99
C HIS A 166 -0.53 -14.67 12.90
N GLU A 167 0.74 -14.59 13.31
CA GLU A 167 1.21 -13.50 14.16
C GLU A 167 1.21 -12.15 13.43
N LEU A 168 1.40 -12.13 12.11
CA LEU A 168 1.19 -10.94 11.27
C LEU A 168 -0.27 -10.49 11.27
N GLY A 169 -1.21 -11.44 11.30
CA GLY A 169 -2.64 -11.13 11.45
C GLY A 169 -2.92 -10.28 12.69
N HIS A 170 -2.21 -10.55 13.79
CA HIS A 170 -2.27 -9.70 14.98
C HIS A 170 -1.53 -8.39 14.81
N SER A 171 -0.25 -8.44 14.39
CA SER A 171 0.62 -7.26 14.42
C SER A 171 0.23 -6.21 13.39
N LEU A 172 -0.05 -6.61 12.16
CA LEU A 172 -0.49 -5.73 11.08
C LEU A 172 -2.02 -5.60 11.08
N GLY A 173 -2.72 -6.74 11.04
CA GLY A 173 -4.17 -6.76 10.83
C GLY A 173 -5.02 -6.36 12.03
N ASN A 174 -4.42 -6.18 13.21
CA ASN A 174 -5.13 -5.92 14.47
C ASN A 174 -6.23 -6.97 14.76
N LEU A 175 -6.03 -8.20 14.27
CA LEU A 175 -6.98 -9.29 14.41
C LEU A 175 -6.86 -9.92 15.80
N ALA A 176 -7.95 -10.47 16.31
CA ALA A 176 -7.96 -11.29 17.51
C ALA A 176 -7.82 -12.76 17.15
N ASP A 177 -7.41 -13.56 18.13
CA ASP A 177 -7.47 -15.01 18.05
C ASP A 177 -8.92 -15.49 17.91
N GLU A 178 -9.15 -16.41 16.98
CA GLU A 178 -10.48 -17.00 16.72
C GLU A 178 -10.64 -18.39 17.36
N TYR A 179 -9.60 -18.92 18.03
CA TYR A 179 -9.73 -20.15 18.80
C TYR A 179 -10.25 -19.91 20.23
N ASP A 180 -10.93 -20.92 20.73
CA ASP A 180 -11.35 -21.07 22.12
C ASP A 180 -10.56 -22.21 22.78
N TYR A 181 -10.74 -22.39 24.10
CA TYR A 181 -10.12 -23.49 24.85
C TYR A 181 -11.08 -24.64 25.18
N ASN A 182 -12.34 -24.55 24.76
CA ASN A 182 -13.38 -25.54 25.06
C ASN A 182 -13.37 -25.95 26.56
N ASP A 183 -13.26 -24.96 27.43
CA ASP A 183 -13.15 -25.09 28.89
C ASP A 183 -14.40 -24.58 29.63
N GLY A 184 -15.44 -24.20 28.89
CA GLY A 184 -16.68 -23.63 29.40
C GLY A 184 -16.62 -22.13 29.70
N ALA A 185 -15.52 -21.43 29.41
CA ALA A 185 -15.40 -20.01 29.69
C ALA A 185 -16.37 -19.18 28.83
N THR A 186 -17.04 -18.20 29.46
CA THR A 186 -17.96 -17.27 28.79
C THR A 186 -17.44 -15.85 28.87
N TYR A 187 -17.33 -15.17 27.72
CA TYR A 187 -17.03 -13.75 27.69
C TYR A 187 -18.26 -12.90 28.07
N THR A 188 -18.07 -11.92 28.95
CA THR A 188 -19.14 -11.01 29.43
C THR A 188 -18.76 -9.54 29.33
N GLY A 189 -17.66 -9.23 28.64
CA GLY A 189 -17.16 -7.87 28.47
C GLY A 189 -17.87 -7.10 27.35
N SER A 190 -17.34 -5.93 27.03
CA SER A 190 -17.81 -5.10 25.92
C SER A 190 -17.45 -5.69 24.55
N GLU A 191 -18.07 -5.17 23.49
CA GLU A 191 -17.68 -5.47 22.11
C GLU A 191 -16.17 -5.27 21.92
N PRO A 192 -15.42 -6.30 21.47
CA PRO A 192 -13.99 -6.16 21.21
C PRO A 192 -13.71 -5.15 20.10
N SER A 193 -12.50 -4.58 20.05
CA SER A 193 -12.09 -3.69 18.94
C SER A 193 -11.81 -4.46 17.66
N ALA A 194 -11.11 -5.59 17.75
CA ALA A 194 -10.69 -6.42 16.61
C ALA A 194 -11.85 -6.73 15.66
N SER A 195 -11.59 -6.63 14.36
CA SER A 195 -12.62 -6.71 13.31
C SER A 195 -13.21 -8.12 13.15
N ASN A 196 -12.45 -9.16 13.47
CA ASN A 196 -12.80 -10.56 13.27
C ASN A 196 -13.44 -11.26 14.48
N VAL A 197 -13.78 -10.52 15.54
CA VAL A 197 -14.55 -11.05 16.69
C VAL A 197 -15.64 -10.09 17.14
N SER A 198 -16.76 -10.64 17.64
CA SER A 198 -17.92 -9.84 18.04
C SER A 198 -18.76 -10.51 19.12
N THR A 199 -19.44 -9.72 19.95
CA THR A 199 -20.50 -10.20 20.85
C THR A 199 -21.85 -10.34 20.15
N LEU A 200 -21.95 -9.88 18.89
CA LEU A 200 -23.20 -9.80 18.15
C LEU A 200 -23.50 -11.12 17.41
N THR A 201 -24.74 -11.58 17.51
CA THR A 201 -25.29 -12.62 16.62
C THR A 201 -25.44 -12.08 15.20
N SER A 202 -25.57 -12.96 14.22
CA SER A 202 -25.77 -12.60 12.80
C SER A 202 -26.88 -11.56 12.58
N ASP A 203 -28.06 -11.76 13.18
CA ASP A 203 -29.20 -10.84 13.04
C ASP A 203 -28.93 -9.47 13.70
N ALA A 204 -28.30 -9.46 14.87
CA ALA A 204 -27.95 -8.24 15.58
C ALA A 204 -26.88 -7.44 14.81
N MET A 205 -25.87 -8.14 14.28
CA MET A 205 -24.80 -7.57 13.46
C MET A 205 -25.35 -6.95 12.17
N ALA A 206 -26.22 -7.67 11.46
CA ALA A 206 -26.89 -7.18 10.27
C ALA A 206 -27.75 -5.94 10.55
N THR A 207 -28.51 -5.97 11.65
CA THR A 207 -29.37 -4.85 12.06
C THR A 207 -28.57 -3.61 12.44
N ALA A 208 -27.48 -3.79 13.20
CA ALA A 208 -26.60 -2.72 13.65
C ALA A 208 -25.68 -2.19 12.55
N LYS A 209 -25.52 -2.93 11.43
CA LYS A 209 -24.50 -2.68 10.40
C LYS A 209 -23.10 -2.54 11.01
N ALA A 210 -22.76 -3.47 11.89
CA ALA A 210 -21.49 -3.49 12.61
C ALA A 210 -20.58 -4.63 12.15
N LYS A 211 -19.29 -4.55 12.42
CA LYS A 211 -18.31 -5.63 12.17
C LYS A 211 -18.40 -6.12 10.71
N TRP A 212 -18.45 -7.43 10.49
CA TRP A 212 -18.47 -8.04 9.16
C TRP A 212 -19.88 -8.16 8.56
N HIS A 213 -20.83 -7.28 8.93
CA HIS A 213 -22.20 -7.36 8.41
C HIS A 213 -22.29 -7.38 6.88
N ARG A 214 -21.33 -6.77 6.17
CA ARG A 214 -21.27 -6.75 4.69
C ARG A 214 -20.87 -8.09 4.07
N TRP A 215 -20.32 -8.99 4.88
CA TRP A 215 -19.86 -10.31 4.48
C TRP A 215 -20.80 -11.43 4.90
N LEU A 216 -21.83 -11.17 5.71
CA LEU A 216 -22.75 -12.22 6.15
C LEU A 216 -23.39 -12.94 4.95
N GLY A 217 -23.24 -14.27 4.90
CA GLY A 217 -23.76 -15.13 3.84
C GLY A 217 -22.79 -15.37 2.67
N GLU A 218 -21.62 -14.72 2.68
CA GLU A 218 -20.62 -14.87 1.63
C GLU A 218 -19.73 -16.09 1.84
N SER A 219 -19.30 -16.70 0.74
CA SER A 219 -18.30 -17.76 0.77
C SER A 219 -17.51 -17.72 -0.54
N ASP A 220 -16.19 -17.71 -0.41
CA ASP A 220 -15.27 -17.69 -1.55
C ASP A 220 -14.27 -18.85 -1.40
N PRO A 221 -14.06 -19.70 -2.43
CA PRO A 221 -13.13 -20.82 -2.35
C PRO A 221 -11.67 -20.45 -2.05
N GLY A 222 -11.27 -19.19 -2.28
CA GLY A 222 -9.95 -18.68 -1.92
C GLY A 222 -9.79 -18.31 -0.44
N PHE A 223 -10.88 -18.28 0.33
CA PHE A 223 -10.91 -17.88 1.74
C PHE A 223 -11.65 -18.93 2.59
N ASP A 224 -11.48 -18.90 3.92
CA ASP A 224 -12.02 -19.98 4.75
C ASP A 224 -13.54 -19.82 4.95
N GLY A 225 -14.32 -20.72 4.35
CA GLY A 225 -15.68 -21.04 4.80
C GLY A 225 -16.78 -20.04 4.45
N LEU A 226 -17.95 -20.27 5.03
CA LEU A 226 -19.12 -19.40 4.92
C LEU A 226 -19.05 -18.36 6.04
N VAL A 227 -19.21 -17.09 5.70
CA VAL A 227 -19.22 -16.01 6.68
C VAL A 227 -20.58 -15.92 7.37
N SER A 228 -20.57 -16.09 8.68
CA SER A 228 -21.71 -16.01 9.58
C SER A 228 -21.21 -15.59 10.98
N THR A 229 -21.87 -16.01 12.05
CA THR A 229 -21.42 -15.81 13.44
C THR A 229 -21.31 -17.17 14.12
N TYR A 230 -20.08 -17.68 14.24
CA TYR A 230 -19.79 -18.98 14.86
C TYR A 230 -19.32 -18.75 16.30
N GLU A 231 -20.00 -19.34 17.28
CA GLU A 231 -19.67 -19.14 18.70
C GLU A 231 -18.30 -19.76 19.04
N GLY A 232 -17.56 -19.07 19.91
CA GLY A 232 -16.20 -19.41 20.33
C GLY A 232 -15.14 -18.56 19.64
N ALA A 233 -14.43 -17.73 20.41
CA ALA A 233 -13.32 -16.89 19.96
C ALA A 233 -12.60 -16.28 21.16
N MET A 234 -11.41 -15.70 20.93
CA MET A 234 -10.64 -14.97 21.94
C MET A 234 -10.52 -15.75 23.26
N TYR A 235 -10.19 -17.05 23.14
CA TYR A 235 -10.00 -17.97 24.26
C TYR A 235 -11.27 -18.35 25.05
N HIS A 236 -12.44 -17.87 24.63
CA HIS A 236 -13.72 -18.14 25.28
C HIS A 236 -14.60 -19.04 24.42
N GLU A 237 -15.20 -20.07 25.03
CA GLU A 237 -16.12 -20.99 24.36
C GLU A 237 -17.47 -20.33 24.04
N PHE A 238 -17.96 -19.44 24.91
CA PHE A 238 -19.27 -18.79 24.77
C PHE A 238 -19.20 -17.26 24.83
N GLY A 239 -20.21 -16.61 24.27
CA GLY A 239 -20.42 -15.14 24.38
C GLY A 239 -19.63 -14.28 23.38
N LEU A 240 -18.79 -14.89 22.56
CA LEU A 240 -18.14 -14.26 21.41
C LEU A 240 -18.33 -15.11 20.16
N TYR A 241 -18.36 -14.44 19.01
CA TYR A 241 -18.48 -15.03 17.70
C TYR A 241 -17.28 -14.66 16.84
N ARG A 242 -16.86 -15.61 16.01
CA ARG A 242 -15.93 -15.44 14.88
C ARG A 242 -16.68 -15.52 13.55
N PRO A 243 -16.08 -15.10 12.43
CA PRO A 243 -16.82 -14.93 11.18
C PRO A 243 -17.07 -16.25 10.47
N THR A 244 -16.21 -17.25 10.66
CA THR A 244 -16.23 -18.48 9.85
C THR A 244 -16.02 -19.72 10.73
N GLY A 245 -16.32 -20.90 10.17
CA GLY A 245 -16.13 -22.16 10.88
C GLY A 245 -14.68 -22.38 11.31
N ASN A 246 -13.73 -21.95 10.46
CA ASN A 246 -12.30 -21.90 10.73
C ASN A 246 -11.63 -20.70 10.03
N SER A 247 -10.35 -20.45 10.29
CA SER A 247 -9.52 -19.45 9.59
C SER A 247 -8.06 -19.60 10.02
N MET A 248 -7.14 -18.87 9.36
CA MET A 248 -5.75 -18.71 9.82
C MET A 248 -5.67 -18.21 11.27
N MET A 249 -6.60 -17.36 11.72
CA MET A 249 -6.63 -16.85 13.10
C MET A 249 -7.19 -17.87 14.12
N ARG A 250 -7.66 -19.03 13.65
CA ARG A 250 -8.14 -20.12 14.51
C ARG A 250 -7.27 -21.36 14.46
N SER A 251 -6.76 -21.71 13.29
CA SER A 251 -5.94 -22.89 13.06
C SER A 251 -5.01 -22.66 11.89
N LEU A 252 -3.74 -23.02 12.08
CA LEU A 252 -2.72 -22.94 11.03
C LEU A 252 -3.06 -23.80 9.81
N ASN A 253 -2.38 -23.55 8.69
CA ASN A 253 -2.59 -24.22 7.40
C ASN A 253 -4.04 -24.05 6.89
N ARG A 254 -4.57 -22.85 7.07
CA ARG A 254 -5.89 -22.40 6.63
C ARG A 254 -5.76 -21.00 6.06
N PRO A 255 -6.54 -20.63 5.03
CA PRO A 255 -6.59 -19.25 4.60
C PRO A 255 -7.26 -18.36 5.63
N PHE A 256 -7.05 -17.05 5.51
CA PHE A 256 -7.87 -16.07 6.23
C PHE A 256 -9.34 -16.19 5.82
N ASN A 257 -10.23 -15.69 6.68
CA ASN A 257 -11.61 -15.41 6.29
C ASN A 257 -11.71 -14.04 5.61
N LEU A 258 -12.79 -13.83 4.84
CA LEU A 258 -13.00 -12.57 4.09
C LEU A 258 -12.94 -11.31 4.98
N PRO A 259 -13.53 -11.27 6.19
CA PRO A 259 -13.40 -10.10 7.07
C PRO A 259 -11.97 -9.82 7.51
N SER A 260 -11.17 -10.85 7.76
CA SER A 260 -9.75 -10.71 8.11
C SER A 260 -8.94 -10.23 6.91
N ALA A 261 -9.24 -10.72 5.70
CA ALA A 261 -8.60 -10.26 4.48
C ALA A 261 -8.91 -8.79 4.19
N GLU A 262 -10.16 -8.33 4.35
CA GLU A 262 -10.51 -6.91 4.21
C GLU A 262 -9.73 -6.04 5.20
N ALA A 263 -9.60 -6.50 6.46
CA ALA A 263 -8.82 -5.78 7.47
C ALA A 263 -7.34 -5.68 7.08
N LEU A 264 -6.73 -6.77 6.60
CA LEU A 264 -5.34 -6.77 6.15
C LEU A 264 -5.12 -5.85 4.93
N ILE A 265 -6.00 -5.89 3.93
CA ILE A 265 -5.93 -4.99 2.76
C ILE A 265 -6.08 -3.52 3.20
N THR A 266 -6.95 -3.26 4.17
CA THR A 266 -7.13 -1.91 4.73
C THR A 266 -5.82 -1.38 5.30
N GLU A 267 -5.06 -2.21 6.03
CA GLU A 267 -3.79 -1.81 6.64
C GLU A 267 -2.68 -1.63 5.59
N ILE A 268 -2.65 -2.43 4.50
CA ILE A 268 -1.76 -2.19 3.36
C ILE A 268 -1.99 -0.78 2.76
N TYR A 269 -3.24 -0.42 2.50
CA TYR A 269 -3.60 0.89 1.94
C TYR A 269 -3.57 2.05 2.97
N ARG A 270 -3.17 1.81 4.23
CA ARG A 270 -2.79 2.93 5.12
C ARG A 270 -1.41 3.47 4.79
N VAL A 271 -0.55 2.64 4.21
CA VAL A 271 0.81 2.99 3.81
C VAL A 271 0.83 3.37 2.33
N VAL A 272 0.10 2.62 1.49
CA VAL A 272 0.19 2.73 0.03
C VAL A 272 -0.86 3.69 -0.55
N ASP A 273 -0.41 4.71 -1.27
CA ASP A 273 -1.18 5.55 -2.19
C ASP A 273 -1.43 4.79 -3.51
N PRO A 274 -2.69 4.70 -3.98
CA PRO A 274 -3.05 4.08 -5.26
C PRO A 274 -2.32 4.63 -6.51
N ILE A 275 -1.79 5.86 -6.46
CA ILE A 275 -0.98 6.48 -7.53
C ILE A 275 0.49 6.44 -7.13
N ASP A 276 1.26 5.64 -7.84
CA ASP A 276 2.69 5.42 -7.61
C ASP A 276 3.55 6.56 -8.17
N ASP A 277 3.20 7.06 -9.36
CA ASP A 277 3.83 8.21 -9.98
C ASP A 277 2.81 8.99 -10.82
N ALA A 278 3.07 10.25 -11.10
CA ALA A 278 2.25 11.08 -11.96
C ALA A 278 3.03 12.28 -12.48
N THR A 279 2.49 12.95 -13.49
CA THR A 279 2.96 14.29 -13.85
C THR A 279 2.99 15.21 -12.62
N ASP A 280 4.11 15.93 -12.43
CA ASP A 280 4.38 16.75 -11.24
C ASP A 280 3.17 17.59 -10.80
N ALA A 281 2.87 17.58 -9.51
CA ALA A 281 1.81 18.41 -8.96
C ALA A 281 2.22 19.90 -8.98
N GLY A 282 1.25 20.79 -9.20
CA GLY A 282 1.47 22.24 -9.11
C GLY A 282 2.10 22.89 -10.35
N VAL A 283 2.36 22.13 -11.40
CA VAL A 283 2.66 22.69 -12.73
C VAL A 283 1.37 23.19 -13.39
N THR A 284 1.51 24.23 -14.22
CA THR A 284 0.44 24.64 -15.15
C THR A 284 0.75 24.02 -16.50
N LEU A 285 -0.18 23.22 -17.00
CA LEU A 285 -0.06 22.49 -18.26
C LEU A 285 -0.63 23.32 -19.42
N LEU A 286 -0.05 23.18 -20.60
CA LEU A 286 -0.65 23.70 -21.83
C LEU A 286 -1.70 22.73 -22.39
N GLY A 287 -2.64 23.26 -23.19
CA GLY A 287 -3.73 22.49 -23.80
C GLY A 287 -3.32 21.40 -24.79
N GLU A 288 -2.03 21.25 -25.06
CA GLU A 288 -1.47 20.25 -26.01
C GLU A 288 -0.54 19.24 -25.32
N GLU A 289 -0.39 19.32 -23.99
CA GLU A 289 0.47 18.40 -23.26
C GLU A 289 -0.18 17.02 -23.06
N THR A 290 0.66 16.00 -22.94
CA THR A 290 0.25 14.68 -22.48
C THR A 290 0.52 14.57 -20.98
N VAL A 291 -0.52 14.20 -20.22
CA VAL A 291 -0.47 14.04 -18.76
C VAL A 291 -0.60 12.56 -18.43
N PHE A 292 0.15 12.09 -17.44
CA PHE A 292 0.12 10.69 -17.04
C PHE A 292 -0.09 10.49 -15.54
N VAL A 293 -0.60 9.29 -15.21
CA VAL A 293 -0.54 8.68 -13.89
C VAL A 293 -0.05 7.24 -14.03
N GLN A 294 0.67 6.75 -13.04
CA GLN A 294 1.09 5.38 -12.90
C GLN A 294 0.46 4.81 -11.63
N PRO A 295 -0.68 4.09 -11.73
CA PRO A 295 -1.24 3.39 -10.59
C PRO A 295 -0.30 2.30 -10.06
N VAL A 296 -0.42 1.97 -8.77
CA VAL A 296 0.17 0.74 -8.24
C VAL A 296 -0.47 -0.49 -8.90
N THR A 297 0.25 -1.61 -8.94
CA THR A 297 -0.16 -2.79 -9.73
C THR A 297 -0.24 -4.06 -8.87
N PRO A 298 -1.38 -4.34 -8.23
CA PRO A 298 -1.67 -5.67 -7.70
C PRO A 298 -1.53 -6.76 -8.78
N VAL A 299 -1.26 -7.99 -8.39
CA VAL A 299 -0.85 -9.06 -9.30
C VAL A 299 -1.97 -9.51 -10.26
N ASP A 300 -3.22 -9.48 -9.81
CA ASP A 300 -4.34 -10.12 -10.51
C ASP A 300 -5.39 -9.15 -11.06
N HIS A 301 -5.23 -7.84 -10.81
CA HIS A 301 -6.13 -6.81 -11.32
C HIS A 301 -5.40 -5.47 -11.50
N THR A 302 -6.04 -4.57 -12.25
CA THR A 302 -5.60 -3.19 -12.42
C THR A 302 -6.52 -2.27 -11.63
N LEU A 303 -6.00 -1.12 -11.22
CA LEU A 303 -6.81 -0.06 -10.62
C LEU A 303 -7.62 0.66 -11.69
N ASP A 304 -8.82 1.09 -11.33
CA ASP A 304 -9.70 1.85 -12.22
C ASP A 304 -9.23 3.30 -12.28
N VAL A 305 -9.08 3.83 -13.50
CA VAL A 305 -8.68 5.22 -13.75
C VAL A 305 -9.82 5.94 -14.46
N GLN A 306 -10.11 7.18 -14.05
CA GLN A 306 -11.01 8.07 -14.77
C GLN A 306 -10.49 9.51 -14.74
N TRP A 307 -10.37 10.11 -15.92
CA TRP A 307 -10.03 11.52 -16.09
C TRP A 307 -11.27 12.42 -16.16
N PHE A 308 -11.12 13.64 -15.66
CA PHE A 308 -12.16 14.66 -15.58
C PHE A 308 -11.58 16.00 -16.03
N ILE A 309 -12.40 16.79 -16.74
CA ILE A 309 -12.13 18.18 -17.04
C ILE A 309 -13.23 19.04 -16.44
N ASP A 310 -12.86 20.06 -15.67
CA ASP A 310 -13.78 20.97 -14.97
C ASP A 310 -14.85 20.28 -14.10
N GLY A 311 -14.55 19.08 -13.64
CA GLY A 311 -15.43 18.26 -12.82
C GLY A 311 -16.29 17.26 -13.60
N ASP A 312 -16.36 17.38 -14.93
CA ASP A 312 -17.09 16.45 -15.80
C ASP A 312 -16.16 15.31 -16.28
N PRO A 313 -16.63 14.05 -16.30
CA PRO A 313 -15.80 12.94 -16.78
C PRO A 313 -15.55 13.06 -18.28
N ILE A 314 -14.29 12.88 -18.68
CA ILE A 314 -13.92 12.80 -20.10
C ILE A 314 -14.29 11.39 -20.58
N ALA A 315 -15.14 11.31 -21.60
CA ALA A 315 -15.63 10.04 -22.11
C ALA A 315 -14.48 9.14 -22.58
N ASP A 316 -14.53 7.86 -22.19
CA ASP A 316 -13.55 6.82 -22.53
C ASP A 316 -12.08 7.10 -22.08
N ALA A 317 -11.84 8.18 -21.33
CA ALA A 317 -10.54 8.50 -20.76
C ALA A 317 -10.31 7.71 -19.45
N THR A 318 -10.05 6.42 -19.62
CA THR A 318 -9.74 5.48 -18.52
C THR A 318 -8.33 4.91 -18.59
N GLY A 319 -7.49 5.45 -19.48
CA GLY A 319 -6.08 5.09 -19.60
C GLY A 319 -5.18 5.77 -18.58
N HIS A 320 -3.92 5.38 -18.55
CA HIS A 320 -2.88 5.94 -17.68
C HIS A 320 -2.33 7.28 -18.19
N GLU A 321 -2.67 7.65 -19.43
CA GLU A 321 -2.25 8.89 -20.07
C GLU A 321 -3.47 9.56 -20.70
N ILE A 322 -3.42 10.90 -20.78
CA ILE A 322 -4.37 11.69 -21.55
C ILE A 322 -3.61 12.74 -22.37
N ASP A 323 -3.88 12.74 -23.68
CA ASP A 323 -3.40 13.77 -24.59
C ASP A 323 -4.42 14.92 -24.63
N LEU A 324 -4.06 16.06 -24.04
CA LEU A 324 -4.95 17.21 -23.93
C LEU A 324 -5.33 17.80 -25.29
N ALA A 325 -4.52 17.60 -26.34
CA ALA A 325 -4.84 18.04 -27.70
C ALA A 325 -6.08 17.32 -28.27
N THR A 326 -6.45 16.16 -27.70
CA THR A 326 -7.65 15.40 -28.09
C THR A 326 -8.90 15.78 -27.30
N VAL A 327 -8.74 16.56 -26.23
CA VAL A 327 -9.84 17.02 -25.37
C VAL A 327 -10.35 18.35 -25.92
N PRO A 328 -11.67 18.50 -26.17
CA PRO A 328 -12.22 19.75 -26.68
C PRO A 328 -12.26 20.82 -25.58
N LEU A 329 -11.13 21.50 -25.38
CA LEU A 329 -10.99 22.59 -24.42
C LEU A 329 -11.30 23.94 -25.08
N THR A 330 -11.85 24.86 -24.30
CA THR A 330 -12.08 26.24 -24.73
C THR A 330 -10.93 27.14 -24.27
N ASP A 331 -10.81 28.33 -24.83
CA ASP A 331 -9.85 29.30 -24.33
C ASP A 331 -10.08 29.62 -22.84
N GLY A 332 -9.00 29.65 -22.07
CA GLY A 332 -9.02 29.97 -20.65
C GLY A 332 -8.32 28.94 -19.77
N THR A 333 -8.75 28.87 -18.51
CA THR A 333 -8.19 27.97 -17.51
C THR A 333 -9.17 26.86 -17.20
N HIS A 334 -8.69 25.63 -17.28
CA HIS A 334 -9.41 24.42 -16.96
C HIS A 334 -8.76 23.66 -15.80
N THR A 335 -9.53 22.83 -15.11
CA THR A 335 -9.03 21.92 -14.09
C THR A 335 -9.07 20.50 -14.60
N LEU A 336 -7.88 19.94 -14.89
CA LEU A 336 -7.74 18.51 -15.13
C LEU A 336 -7.66 17.78 -13.79
N LYS A 337 -8.37 16.67 -13.67
CA LYS A 337 -8.34 15.82 -12.49
C LYS A 337 -8.38 14.36 -12.92
N VAL A 338 -7.64 13.51 -12.24
CA VAL A 338 -7.72 12.05 -12.38
C VAL A 338 -8.06 11.44 -11.05
N VAL A 339 -8.91 10.42 -11.09
CA VAL A 339 -9.25 9.59 -9.93
C VAL A 339 -8.81 8.17 -10.23
N VAL A 340 -8.02 7.59 -9.32
CA VAL A 340 -7.53 6.22 -9.41
C VAL A 340 -8.04 5.45 -8.20
N VAL A 341 -8.66 4.30 -8.42
CA VAL A 341 -9.33 3.52 -7.37
C VAL A 341 -9.00 2.05 -7.48
N ASP A 342 -8.63 1.41 -6.36
CA ASP A 342 -8.71 -0.03 -6.26
C ASP A 342 -10.17 -0.44 -5.93
N ASN A 343 -10.84 -0.99 -6.93
CA ASN A 343 -12.21 -1.48 -6.85
C ASN A 343 -12.31 -2.98 -6.55
N THR A 344 -11.26 -3.59 -5.99
CA THR A 344 -11.25 -4.97 -5.53
C THR A 344 -12.53 -5.30 -4.73
N PRO A 345 -13.18 -6.45 -5.02
CA PRO A 345 -14.35 -6.87 -4.25
C PRO A 345 -13.99 -7.33 -2.83
N LEU A 346 -12.69 -7.47 -2.51
CA LEU A 346 -12.18 -7.90 -1.20
C LEU A 346 -12.27 -6.81 -0.12
N VAL A 347 -12.62 -5.57 -0.48
CA VAL A 347 -12.94 -4.50 0.47
C VAL A 347 -14.37 -4.03 0.22
N ARG A 348 -15.29 -4.29 1.15
CA ARG A 348 -16.72 -3.94 1.01
C ARG A 348 -17.09 -2.66 1.71
N ASP A 349 -16.26 -2.14 2.61
CA ASP A 349 -16.52 -0.85 3.22
C ASP A 349 -16.25 0.31 2.24
N PRO A 350 -17.28 1.04 1.78
CA PRO A 350 -17.09 2.15 0.86
C PRO A 350 -16.33 3.31 1.50
N ALA A 351 -16.34 3.45 2.83
CA ALA A 351 -15.58 4.49 3.52
C ALA A 351 -14.08 4.18 3.46
N VAL A 352 -13.68 2.92 3.67
CA VAL A 352 -12.28 2.48 3.49
C VAL A 352 -11.84 2.74 2.06
N ARG A 353 -12.63 2.30 1.07
CA ARG A 353 -12.31 2.51 -0.34
C ARG A 353 -12.12 4.00 -0.68
N ALA A 354 -13.03 4.85 -0.23
CA ALA A 354 -12.97 6.28 -0.51
C ALA A 354 -11.82 7.00 0.20
N MET A 355 -11.41 6.55 1.39
CA MET A 355 -10.38 7.21 2.20
C MET A 355 -8.97 6.72 1.93
N LEU A 356 -8.80 5.43 1.62
CA LEU A 356 -7.49 4.76 1.56
C LEU A 356 -7.19 4.18 0.17
N MET A 357 -8.21 3.71 -0.54
CA MET A 357 -8.03 3.01 -1.82
C MET A 357 -8.43 3.87 -3.03
N THR A 358 -8.62 5.17 -2.82
CA THR A 358 -8.93 6.15 -3.86
C THR A 358 -7.95 7.29 -3.75
N SER A 359 -7.21 7.54 -4.83
CA SER A 359 -6.31 8.67 -4.92
C SER A 359 -6.72 9.61 -6.03
N THR A 360 -6.35 10.89 -5.87
CA THR A 360 -6.68 11.94 -6.84
C THR A 360 -5.46 12.81 -7.08
N ARG A 361 -5.24 13.17 -8.34
CA ARG A 361 -4.31 14.22 -8.75
C ARG A 361 -5.06 15.25 -9.60
N SER A 362 -4.61 16.50 -9.52
CA SER A 362 -5.24 17.60 -10.24
C SER A 362 -4.22 18.62 -10.69
N TRP A 363 -4.43 19.13 -11.90
CA TRP A 363 -3.56 20.10 -12.56
C TRP A 363 -4.40 21.24 -13.12
N THR A 364 -3.77 22.42 -13.20
CA THR A 364 -4.34 23.55 -13.92
C THR A 364 -3.89 23.46 -15.37
N VAL A 365 -4.84 23.49 -16.30
CA VAL A 365 -4.56 23.53 -17.75
C VAL A 365 -4.89 24.92 -18.25
N THR A 366 -3.97 25.55 -18.97
CA THR A 366 -4.22 26.83 -19.65
C THR A 366 -4.24 26.60 -21.14
N VAL A 367 -5.36 26.95 -21.76
CA VAL A 367 -5.51 27.06 -23.20
C VAL A 367 -5.47 28.54 -23.51
N ALA A 368 -4.40 29.00 -24.13
CA ALA A 368 -4.35 30.37 -24.58
C ALA A 368 -5.38 30.54 -25.71
N SER A 369 -6.28 31.52 -25.57
CA SER A 369 -6.91 32.09 -26.77
C SER A 369 -5.78 32.52 -27.69
N GLY A 370 -5.73 31.90 -28.87
CA GLY A 370 -4.64 31.91 -29.84
C GLY A 370 -3.64 33.03 -29.56
N THR A 371 -2.42 32.66 -29.19
CA THR A 371 -1.32 33.55 -28.86
C THR A 371 -1.41 34.77 -29.76
N LEU A 372 -1.54 35.99 -29.23
CA LEU A 372 -1.79 37.15 -30.09
C LEU A 372 -0.63 37.28 -31.09
N GLY A 373 -0.87 36.92 -32.36
CA GLY A 373 0.17 36.81 -33.39
C GLY A 373 0.49 35.40 -33.86
N ASP A 374 -0.10 34.34 -33.30
CA ASP A 374 -0.11 32.96 -33.79
C ASP A 374 -1.22 32.85 -34.83
N LEU A 375 -0.82 33.00 -36.09
CA LEU A 375 -1.69 33.11 -37.24
C LEU A 375 -1.90 31.76 -37.95
N ASP A 376 -0.97 30.81 -37.82
CA ASP A 376 -1.14 29.45 -38.34
C ASP A 376 -1.75 28.47 -37.31
N GLY A 377 -1.86 28.89 -36.05
CA GLY A 377 -2.48 28.12 -34.96
C GLY A 377 -1.59 26.99 -34.48
N ASP A 378 -0.26 27.10 -34.62
CA ASP A 378 0.71 26.09 -34.21
C ASP A 378 1.15 26.20 -32.74
N GLY A 379 0.57 27.16 -32.00
CA GLY A 379 0.81 27.38 -30.58
C GLY A 379 2.04 28.24 -30.28
N SER A 380 2.76 28.72 -31.30
CA SER A 380 3.91 29.63 -31.17
C SER A 380 3.73 30.88 -32.04
N VAL A 381 4.44 31.96 -31.72
CA VAL A 381 4.55 33.13 -32.60
C VAL A 381 5.96 33.18 -33.17
N GLY A 382 6.10 32.81 -34.42
CA GLY A 382 7.38 32.63 -35.08
C GLY A 382 7.42 33.11 -36.52
N PHE A 383 8.31 32.49 -37.29
CA PHE A 383 8.53 32.89 -38.67
C PHE A 383 7.36 32.54 -39.59
N GLY A 384 6.62 31.47 -39.29
CA GLY A 384 5.40 31.09 -40.00
C GLY A 384 4.36 32.21 -39.94
N ASP A 385 4.10 32.69 -38.73
CA ASP A 385 3.15 33.78 -38.48
C ASP A 385 3.60 35.10 -39.07
N LEU A 386 4.89 35.41 -38.96
CA LEU A 386 5.44 36.62 -39.58
C LEU A 386 5.20 36.62 -41.10
N LEU A 387 5.36 35.48 -41.77
CA LEU A 387 5.07 35.36 -43.20
C LEU A 387 3.57 35.55 -43.47
N MET A 388 2.70 34.98 -42.65
CA MET A 388 1.25 35.13 -42.77
C MET A 388 0.82 36.58 -42.60
N LEU A 389 1.34 37.28 -41.59
CA LEU A 389 1.09 38.70 -41.36
C LEU A 389 1.55 39.54 -42.54
N LEU A 390 2.79 39.35 -42.99
CA LEU A 390 3.34 40.10 -44.13
C LEU A 390 2.60 39.80 -45.45
N SER A 391 2.04 38.60 -45.60
CA SER A 391 1.25 38.23 -46.77
C SER A 391 -0.12 38.91 -46.82
N ALA A 392 -0.64 39.34 -45.66
CA ALA A 392 -1.93 40.00 -45.51
C ALA A 392 -1.84 41.54 -45.46
N TRP A 393 -0.65 42.11 -45.67
CA TRP A 393 -0.38 43.55 -45.49
C TRP A 393 -1.29 44.48 -46.32
N GLY A 394 -1.94 45.45 -45.68
CA GLY A 394 -2.85 46.42 -46.29
C GLY A 394 -4.30 46.29 -45.82
N ASP A 395 -5.24 46.87 -46.57
CA ASP A 395 -6.67 46.91 -46.23
C ASP A 395 -7.25 45.52 -45.94
N CYS A 396 -7.95 45.37 -44.80
CA CYS A 396 -8.59 44.12 -44.40
C CYS A 396 -10.13 44.24 -44.26
N PRO A 397 -10.88 44.15 -45.38
CA PRO A 397 -12.33 44.41 -45.41
C PRO A 397 -13.24 43.26 -44.91
N ALA A 398 -12.69 42.17 -44.36
CA ALA A 398 -13.43 41.03 -43.77
C ALA A 398 -12.67 40.47 -42.55
N SER A 399 -13.19 39.42 -41.88
CA SER A 399 -12.49 38.79 -40.73
C SER A 399 -11.07 38.40 -41.11
N CYS A 400 -10.10 39.09 -40.51
CA CYS A 400 -8.70 39.09 -40.90
C CYS A 400 -7.87 38.68 -39.69
N PRO A 401 -7.43 37.40 -39.60
CA PRO A 401 -6.66 36.95 -38.45
C PRO A 401 -5.37 37.75 -38.22
N ALA A 402 -4.80 38.32 -39.28
CA ALA A 402 -3.59 39.14 -39.24
C ALA A 402 -3.80 40.60 -38.80
N ASP A 403 -5.04 41.08 -38.68
CA ASP A 403 -5.38 42.38 -38.08
C ASP A 403 -5.50 42.20 -36.57
N LEU A 404 -4.35 42.26 -35.90
CA LEU A 404 -4.18 41.94 -34.49
C LEU A 404 -4.66 43.08 -33.58
N ASP A 405 -4.70 44.32 -34.08
CA ASP A 405 -5.19 45.48 -33.34
C ASP A 405 -6.65 45.88 -33.66
N GLY A 406 -7.25 45.26 -34.67
CA GLY A 406 -8.64 45.45 -35.06
C GLY A 406 -8.90 46.80 -35.75
N SER A 407 -7.87 47.40 -36.34
CA SER A 407 -7.97 48.70 -37.02
C SER A 407 -8.65 48.63 -38.39
N GLY A 408 -8.78 47.43 -38.95
CA GLY A 408 -9.28 47.18 -40.31
C GLY A 408 -8.19 47.18 -41.38
N ASP A 409 -6.92 47.33 -41.02
CA ASP A 409 -5.75 47.32 -41.91
C ASP A 409 -4.61 46.52 -41.25
N VAL A 410 -3.95 45.60 -41.99
CA VAL A 410 -2.76 44.91 -41.50
C VAL A 410 -1.52 45.76 -41.78
N GLY A 411 -0.83 46.19 -40.74
CA GLY A 411 0.28 47.11 -40.86
C GLY A 411 1.35 47.01 -39.77
N PHE A 412 2.03 48.12 -39.54
CA PHE A 412 3.19 48.16 -38.64
C PHE A 412 2.81 47.92 -37.17
N ALA A 413 1.59 48.29 -36.77
CA ALA A 413 1.08 48.04 -35.43
C ALA A 413 0.91 46.54 -35.17
N ASP A 414 0.33 45.81 -36.12
CA ASP A 414 0.18 44.35 -36.06
C ASP A 414 1.52 43.64 -36.07
N LEU A 415 2.46 44.08 -36.91
CA LEU A 415 3.83 43.53 -36.91
C LEU A 415 4.49 43.70 -35.54
N LEU A 416 4.29 44.84 -34.88
CA LEU A 416 4.84 45.06 -33.55
C LEU A 416 4.18 44.16 -32.50
N LEU A 417 2.87 43.96 -32.58
CA LEU A 417 2.13 43.05 -31.71
C LEU A 417 2.61 41.61 -31.89
N LEU A 418 2.79 41.14 -33.12
CA LEU A 418 3.35 39.82 -33.43
C LEU A 418 4.76 39.66 -32.86
N LEU A 419 5.67 40.59 -33.15
CA LEU A 419 7.05 40.52 -32.65
C LEU A 419 7.16 40.64 -31.12
N THR A 420 6.19 41.28 -30.46
CA THR A 420 6.15 41.37 -28.99
C THR A 420 5.76 40.04 -28.34
N ASN A 421 5.04 39.19 -29.06
CA ASN A 421 4.60 37.88 -28.60
C ASN A 421 5.49 36.73 -29.13
N TRP A 422 6.62 37.04 -29.78
CA TRP A 422 7.53 36.05 -30.37
C TRP A 422 7.99 35.01 -29.34
N SER A 423 7.78 33.73 -29.63
CA SER A 423 8.04 32.60 -28.72
C SER A 423 8.94 31.55 -29.34
#